data_AF-A0A7K8LVG3-F1
#
_entry.id   AF-A0A7K8LVG3-F1
#
_cell.length_a   1.000
_cell.length_b   1.000
_cell.length_c   1.000
_cell.angle_alpha   90.00
_cell.angle_beta   90.00
_cell.angle_gamma   90.00
#
_symmetry.space_group_name_H-M   'P 1'
#
loop_
_entity.id
_entity.type
_entity.pdbx_description
1 polymer ?
#
loop_
_entity_poly.entity_id
_entity_poly.type
_entity_poly.pdbx_seq_one_letter_code
_entity_poly.pdbx_strand_id
1 'polypeptide(L)'
;VGPGHGVQLDSGRLVVPAYAYYVHGCLCGAVPLPCCTRQHALVFYSDDGGRRWRKGGLVGGRRTGECQVAEIAGSAARQPVLYCNARAPRGCRAVTFSDDCGLRFEPSARCAALGEPPRGCQGSVVSFAAPAGAGDAATWLLYSHPTDRHRRRDLGIYLNPSPLDGASWWHPWVLYPGPAGYSDLAVCPGSVFGCLFECGTASACEEIAFCLFTLRTDGGEQNL
;
A
#
# COMPACT_ATOMS: atom_id res chain seq x y z
N VAL A 1 0.64 -4.04 -13.72
CA VAL A 1 1.67 -4.43 -12.71
C VAL A 1 2.18 -3.15 -12.06
N GLY A 2 2.35 -3.13 -10.75
CA GLY A 2 2.82 -1.96 -9.98
C GLY A 2 1.97 -0.70 -10.15
N PRO A 3 2.59 0.51 -10.09
CA PRO A 3 4.04 0.76 -10.05
C PRO A 3 4.70 0.66 -8.66
N GLY A 4 6.03 0.73 -8.63
CA GLY A 4 6.90 0.67 -7.43
C GLY A 4 7.43 -0.74 -7.13
N HIS A 5 7.92 -0.96 -5.91
CA HIS A 5 8.55 -2.22 -5.50
C HIS A 5 7.56 -3.40 -5.36
N GLY A 6 8.10 -4.62 -5.48
CA GLY A 6 7.45 -5.87 -5.04
C GLY A 6 8.09 -6.35 -3.73
N VAL A 7 7.52 -7.38 -3.12
CA VAL A 7 8.00 -7.92 -1.83
C VAL A 7 8.48 -9.37 -1.99
N GLN A 8 9.57 -9.71 -1.30
CA GLN A 8 9.92 -11.10 -1.02
C GLN A 8 9.46 -11.41 0.40
N LEU A 9 8.60 -12.41 0.54
CA LEU A 9 8.09 -12.85 1.85
C LEU A 9 9.17 -13.62 2.61
N ASP A 10 9.02 -13.74 3.92
CA ASP A 10 9.88 -14.56 4.79
C ASP A 10 9.94 -16.03 4.34
N SER A 11 8.87 -16.52 3.70
CA SER A 11 8.81 -17.84 3.07
C SER A 11 9.70 -18.00 1.82
N GLY A 12 10.30 -16.92 1.33
CA GLY A 12 11.06 -16.85 0.08
C GLY A 12 10.22 -16.58 -1.18
N ARG A 13 8.88 -16.64 -1.07
CA ARG A 13 7.96 -16.31 -2.17
C ARG A 13 8.16 -14.86 -2.63
N LEU A 14 8.26 -14.66 -3.94
CA LEU A 14 8.23 -13.33 -4.56
C LEU A 14 6.78 -12.93 -4.83
N VAL A 15 6.40 -11.70 -4.52
CA VAL A 15 5.06 -11.15 -4.73
C VAL A 15 5.17 -9.80 -5.43
N VAL A 16 4.45 -9.66 -6.55
CA VAL A 16 4.42 -8.47 -7.38
C VAL A 16 2.98 -7.91 -7.42
N PRO A 17 2.72 -6.72 -6.86
CA PRO A 17 1.39 -6.12 -6.90
C PRO A 17 0.99 -5.74 -8.32
N ALA A 18 -0.30 -5.83 -8.62
CA ALA A 18 -0.87 -5.49 -9.91
C ALA A 18 -2.34 -5.12 -9.79
N TYR A 19 -2.92 -4.68 -10.91
CA TYR A 19 -4.36 -4.53 -11.03
C TYR A 19 -4.78 -4.84 -12.46
N ALA A 20 -6.04 -5.23 -12.64
CA ALA A 20 -6.62 -5.51 -13.95
C ALA A 20 -8.01 -4.90 -14.07
N TYR A 21 -8.36 -4.49 -15.29
CA TYR A 21 -9.73 -4.16 -15.67
C TYR A 21 -10.48 -5.45 -15.99
N TYR A 22 -11.29 -5.92 -15.05
CA TYR A 22 -12.04 -7.16 -15.18
C TYR A 22 -13.41 -6.92 -15.81
N VAL A 23 -13.76 -7.73 -16.81
CA VAL A 23 -15.07 -7.69 -17.48
C VAL A 23 -16.06 -8.49 -16.64
N HIS A 24 -17.02 -7.80 -16.05
CA HIS A 24 -18.14 -8.41 -15.34
C HIS A 24 -19.27 -8.68 -16.32
N GLY A 25 -19.84 -9.88 -16.25
CA GLY A 25 -21.05 -10.24 -16.99
C GLY A 25 -22.30 -9.92 -16.17
N CYS A 26 -23.40 -9.55 -16.83
CA CYS A 26 -24.73 -9.65 -16.26
C CYS A 26 -25.50 -10.79 -16.95
N LEU A 27 -26.42 -11.41 -16.23
CA LEU A 27 -27.37 -12.34 -16.82
C LEU A 27 -28.46 -11.54 -17.54
N CYS A 28 -28.52 -11.67 -18.86
CA CYS A 28 -29.66 -11.22 -19.66
C CYS A 28 -30.49 -12.47 -19.99
N GLY A 29 -31.48 -12.77 -19.15
CA GLY A 29 -32.14 -14.08 -19.18
C GLY A 29 -31.18 -15.18 -18.72
N ALA A 30 -30.98 -16.22 -19.53
CA ALA A 30 -30.08 -17.35 -19.22
C ALA A 30 -28.64 -17.17 -19.74
N VAL A 31 -28.34 -16.08 -20.47
CA VAL A 31 -27.02 -15.87 -21.10
C VAL A 31 -26.22 -14.83 -20.31
N PRO A 32 -24.99 -15.15 -19.85
CA PRO A 32 -24.07 -14.16 -19.31
C PRO A 32 -23.51 -13.30 -20.44
N LEU A 33 -23.80 -12.01 -20.44
CA LEU A 33 -23.27 -11.03 -21.40
C LEU A 33 -22.32 -10.04 -20.71
N PRO A 34 -21.18 -9.66 -21.33
CA PRO A 34 -20.32 -8.60 -20.84
C PRO A 34 -21.12 -7.30 -20.62
N CYS A 35 -21.09 -6.74 -19.41
CA CYS A 35 -21.93 -5.60 -19.06
C CYS A 35 -21.14 -4.38 -18.60
N CYS A 36 -20.08 -4.60 -17.82
CA CYS A 36 -19.27 -3.51 -17.31
C CYS A 36 -17.84 -3.98 -17.01
N THR A 37 -16.90 -3.04 -17.06
CA THR A 37 -15.51 -3.30 -16.71
C THR A 37 -15.19 -2.59 -15.40
N ARG A 38 -14.57 -3.30 -14.44
CA ARG A 38 -14.18 -2.75 -13.14
C ARG A 38 -12.73 -3.10 -12.82
N GLN A 39 -12.01 -2.16 -12.21
CA GLN A 39 -10.64 -2.42 -11.76
C GLN A 39 -10.65 -3.23 -10.47
N HIS A 40 -9.74 -4.21 -10.41
CA HIS A 40 -9.42 -4.97 -9.22
C HIS A 40 -7.91 -5.06 -9.06
N ALA A 41 -7.41 -4.68 -7.89
CA ALA A 41 -6.08 -5.03 -7.42
C ALA A 41 -5.95 -6.55 -7.30
N LEU A 42 -4.73 -7.04 -7.46
CA LEU A 42 -4.32 -8.44 -7.31
C LEU A 42 -2.81 -8.50 -7.10
N VAL A 43 -2.27 -9.70 -6.91
CA VAL A 43 -0.82 -9.93 -6.97
C VAL A 43 -0.49 -11.03 -7.98
N PHE A 44 0.71 -10.99 -8.54
CA PHE A 44 1.37 -12.16 -9.10
C PHE A 44 2.37 -12.67 -8.07
N TYR A 45 2.60 -13.98 -8.03
CA TYR A 45 3.57 -14.57 -7.12
C TYR A 45 4.37 -15.69 -7.76
N SER A 46 5.56 -15.92 -7.22
CA SER A 46 6.48 -16.98 -7.63
C SER A 46 7.12 -17.64 -6.42
N ASP A 47 7.09 -18.97 -6.39
CA ASP A 47 7.67 -19.81 -5.34
C ASP A 47 9.03 -20.41 -5.75
N ASP A 48 9.52 -20.14 -6.96
CA ASP A 48 10.69 -20.77 -7.57
C ASP A 48 11.74 -19.77 -8.05
N GLY A 49 11.87 -18.65 -7.34
CA GLY A 49 12.85 -17.60 -7.63
C GLY A 49 12.55 -16.82 -8.89
N GLY A 50 11.27 -16.70 -9.28
CA GLY A 50 10.83 -15.93 -10.44
C GLY A 50 10.79 -16.71 -11.76
N ARG A 51 11.00 -18.03 -11.74
CA ARG A 51 10.98 -18.88 -12.96
C ARG A 51 9.57 -19.10 -13.48
N ARG A 52 8.59 -19.26 -12.58
CA ARG A 52 7.17 -19.38 -12.91
C ARG A 52 6.35 -18.43 -12.04
N TRP A 53 5.34 -17.84 -12.67
CA TRP A 53 4.44 -16.89 -12.03
C TRP A 53 3.01 -17.38 -12.05
N ARG A 54 2.32 -17.16 -10.93
CA ARG A 54 0.90 -17.46 -10.75
C ARG A 54 0.17 -16.17 -10.44
N LYS A 55 -1.09 -16.08 -10.87
CA LYS A 55 -1.98 -14.96 -10.57
C LYS A 55 -2.73 -15.26 -9.27
N GLY A 56 -2.66 -14.38 -8.30
CA GLY A 56 -3.46 -14.42 -7.08
C GLY A 56 -4.93 -14.05 -7.30
N GLY A 57 -5.68 -14.05 -6.20
CA GLY A 57 -7.08 -13.64 -6.17
C GLY A 57 -7.25 -12.15 -6.52
N LEU A 58 -8.39 -11.83 -7.13
CA LEU A 58 -8.80 -10.43 -7.29
C LEU A 58 -9.28 -9.91 -5.93
N VAL A 59 -8.87 -8.69 -5.58
CA VAL A 59 -9.43 -8.01 -4.41
C VAL A 59 -10.92 -7.78 -4.62
N GLY A 60 -11.72 -8.44 -3.78
CA GLY A 60 -13.17 -8.40 -3.82
C GLY A 60 -13.75 -7.10 -3.22
N GLY A 61 -15.03 -6.87 -3.47
CA GLY A 61 -15.75 -5.73 -2.93
C GLY A 61 -15.67 -4.49 -3.82
N ARG A 62 -14.88 -3.49 -3.41
CA ARG A 62 -14.87 -2.17 -4.07
C ARG A 62 -13.88 -2.14 -5.25
N ARG A 63 -14.07 -1.18 -6.17
CA ARG A 63 -13.11 -0.91 -7.26
C ARG A 63 -11.78 -0.49 -6.65
N THR A 64 -10.73 -1.22 -6.99
CA THR A 64 -9.35 -1.01 -6.55
C THR A 64 -8.42 -0.92 -7.76
N GLY A 65 -7.52 0.06 -7.74
CA GLY A 65 -6.55 0.32 -8.80
C GLY A 65 -5.14 -0.10 -8.41
N GLU A 66 -4.16 0.74 -8.73
CA GLU A 66 -2.75 0.59 -8.33
C GLU A 66 -2.64 0.30 -6.83
N CYS A 67 -1.82 -0.68 -6.47
CA CYS A 67 -1.61 -1.12 -5.11
C CYS A 67 -0.15 -1.45 -4.83
N GLN A 68 0.18 -1.50 -3.55
CA GLN A 68 1.39 -2.13 -3.03
C GLN A 68 1.03 -3.06 -1.87
N VAL A 69 1.95 -3.97 -1.56
CA VAL A 69 1.78 -4.98 -0.53
C VAL A 69 2.98 -5.00 0.41
N ALA A 70 2.72 -5.34 1.68
CA ALA A 70 3.74 -5.51 2.70
C ALA A 70 3.41 -6.75 3.55
N GLU A 71 4.42 -7.50 3.97
CA GLU A 71 4.23 -8.62 4.89
C GLU A 71 4.21 -8.11 6.34
N ILE A 72 3.16 -8.44 7.07
CA ILE A 72 3.08 -8.26 8.51
C ILE A 72 3.52 -9.58 9.12
N ALA A 73 4.59 -9.55 9.93
CA ALA A 73 5.12 -10.76 10.54
C ALA A 73 4.08 -11.44 11.43
N GLY A 74 4.14 -12.77 11.45
CA GLY A 74 3.36 -13.56 12.39
C GLY A 74 3.85 -13.39 13.83
N SER A 75 3.07 -13.94 14.76
CA SER A 75 3.46 -14.13 16.16
C SER A 75 3.24 -15.59 16.54
N ALA A 76 3.60 -15.96 17.78
CA ALA A 76 3.32 -17.31 18.29
C ALA A 76 1.83 -17.69 18.21
N ALA A 77 0.93 -16.70 18.17
CA ALA A 77 -0.52 -16.89 18.12
C ALA A 77 -1.14 -16.65 16.73
N ARG A 78 -0.39 -16.15 15.74
CA ARG A 78 -0.95 -15.75 14.44
C ARG A 78 0.05 -15.94 13.30
N GLN A 79 -0.41 -16.51 12.19
CA GLN A 79 0.39 -16.60 10.97
C GLN A 79 0.69 -15.22 10.36
N PRO A 80 1.77 -15.08 9.56
CA PRO A 80 2.03 -13.86 8.79
C PRO A 80 0.86 -13.50 7.88
N VAL A 81 0.68 -12.21 7.63
CA VAL A 81 -0.42 -11.68 6.82
C VAL A 81 0.14 -10.75 5.75
N LEU A 82 -0.30 -10.93 4.51
CA LEU A 82 -0.01 -10.00 3.44
C LEU A 82 -1.01 -8.84 3.46
N TYR A 83 -0.53 -7.65 3.83
CA TYR A 83 -1.28 -6.41 3.76
C TYR A 83 -1.27 -5.85 2.34
N CYS A 84 -2.40 -5.37 1.84
CA CYS A 84 -2.52 -4.72 0.54
C CYS A 84 -3.20 -3.37 0.68
N ASN A 85 -2.55 -2.31 0.17
CA ASN A 85 -3.05 -0.95 0.15
C ASN A 85 -3.26 -0.51 -1.30
N ALA A 86 -4.50 -0.21 -1.67
CA ALA A 86 -4.90 0.08 -3.04
C ALA A 86 -5.57 1.45 -3.19
N ARG A 87 -5.29 2.09 -4.33
CA ARG A 87 -5.95 3.30 -4.81
C ARG A 87 -7.44 3.03 -5.02
N ALA A 88 -8.29 3.91 -4.51
CA ALA A 88 -9.74 3.79 -4.62
C ALA A 88 -10.41 5.17 -4.84
N PRO A 89 -11.32 5.30 -5.83
CA PRO A 89 -11.94 6.59 -6.18
C PRO A 89 -13.07 7.00 -5.20
N ARG A 90 -12.82 6.97 -3.88
CA ARG A 90 -13.83 7.18 -2.82
C ARG A 90 -13.32 7.99 -1.61
N GLY A 91 -12.34 8.86 -1.83
CA GLY A 91 -11.86 9.80 -0.83
C GLY A 91 -10.94 9.20 0.24
N CYS A 92 -10.69 7.89 0.21
CA CYS A 92 -9.75 7.21 1.08
C CYS A 92 -9.27 5.91 0.44
N ARG A 93 -8.14 5.40 0.92
CA ARG A 93 -7.55 4.12 0.48
C ARG A 93 -8.46 2.94 0.73
N ALA A 94 -8.35 1.92 -0.11
CA ALA A 94 -8.92 0.61 0.12
C ALA A 94 -7.82 -0.32 0.63
N VAL A 95 -8.06 -0.97 1.76
CA VAL A 95 -7.11 -1.89 2.39
C VAL A 95 -7.70 -3.28 2.48
N THR A 96 -6.87 -4.31 2.32
CA THR A 96 -7.28 -5.71 2.47
C THR A 96 -6.10 -6.54 2.94
N PHE A 97 -6.40 -7.74 3.42
CA PHE A 97 -5.46 -8.70 3.96
C PHE A 97 -5.59 -10.03 3.22
N SER A 98 -4.51 -10.79 3.21
CA SER A 98 -4.45 -12.17 2.77
C SER A 98 -3.69 -12.98 3.81
N ASP A 99 -4.34 -14.02 4.33
CA ASP A 99 -3.78 -15.01 5.27
C ASP A 99 -3.13 -16.20 4.54
N ASP A 100 -3.19 -16.21 3.21
CA ASP A 100 -2.68 -17.27 2.34
C ASP A 100 -1.63 -16.76 1.33
N CYS A 101 -0.87 -15.73 1.72
CA CYS A 101 0.27 -15.21 0.95
C CYS A 101 -0.09 -14.74 -0.47
N GLY A 102 -1.25 -14.09 -0.62
CA GLY A 102 -1.74 -13.48 -1.86
C GLY A 102 -2.60 -14.39 -2.76
N LEU A 103 -2.95 -15.60 -2.32
CA LEU A 103 -3.82 -16.50 -3.08
C LEU A 103 -5.26 -15.98 -3.08
N ARG A 104 -5.75 -15.49 -1.94
CA ARG A 104 -7.07 -14.90 -1.74
C ARG A 104 -6.94 -13.65 -0.89
N PHE A 105 -7.81 -12.69 -1.15
CA PHE A 105 -7.91 -11.46 -0.37
C PHE A 105 -9.29 -11.38 0.27
N GLU A 106 -9.33 -10.90 1.51
CA GLU A 106 -10.56 -10.50 2.15
C GLU A 106 -11.26 -9.36 1.37
N PRO A 107 -12.57 -9.15 1.55
CA PRO A 107 -13.24 -7.98 0.99
C PRO A 107 -12.56 -6.68 1.44
N SER A 108 -12.26 -5.78 0.51
CA SER A 108 -11.56 -4.53 0.83
C SER A 108 -12.36 -3.63 1.78
N ALA A 109 -11.71 -3.14 2.84
CA ALA A 109 -12.24 -2.13 3.76
C ALA A 109 -11.79 -0.71 3.38
N ARG A 110 -12.55 0.30 3.82
CA ARG A 110 -12.17 1.72 3.68
C ARG A 110 -11.24 2.09 4.83
N CYS A 111 -10.08 2.67 4.53
CA CYS A 111 -9.18 3.20 5.55
C CYS A 111 -9.30 4.73 5.62
N ALA A 112 -10.21 5.24 6.46
CA ALA A 112 -10.55 6.66 6.50
C ALA A 112 -9.39 7.58 6.96
N ALA A 113 -8.43 7.02 7.71
CA ALA A 113 -7.21 7.69 8.14
C ALA A 113 -6.29 8.02 6.95
N LEU A 114 -6.31 7.19 5.90
CA LEU A 114 -5.54 7.40 4.67
C LEU A 114 -6.44 8.04 3.60
N GLY A 115 -6.44 9.38 3.58
CA GLY A 115 -7.20 10.18 2.62
C GLY A 115 -6.75 9.97 1.17
N GLU A 116 -7.64 10.23 0.23
CA GLU A 116 -7.34 10.09 -1.20
C GLU A 116 -7.97 11.25 -2.00
N PRO A 117 -7.23 11.91 -2.91
CA PRO A 117 -7.81 12.97 -3.75
C PRO A 117 -8.89 12.40 -4.69
N PRO A 118 -9.79 13.22 -5.28
CA PRO A 118 -10.95 12.74 -6.02
C PRO A 118 -10.63 11.83 -7.21
N ARG A 119 -9.48 12.06 -7.85
CA ARG A 119 -8.98 11.22 -8.96
C ARG A 119 -8.06 10.09 -8.50
N GLY A 120 -7.77 10.00 -7.21
CA GLY A 120 -6.80 9.09 -6.63
C GLY A 120 -5.35 9.41 -6.98
N CYS A 121 -4.45 8.77 -6.25
CA CYS A 121 -3.02 8.77 -6.50
C CYS A 121 -2.46 7.39 -6.14
N GLN A 122 -1.37 6.97 -6.76
CA GLN A 122 -0.61 5.85 -6.21
C GLN A 122 0.03 6.32 -4.88
N GLY A 123 0.29 5.36 -3.99
CA GLY A 123 1.07 5.55 -2.77
C GLY A 123 1.84 4.27 -2.49
N SER A 124 2.84 4.36 -1.61
CA SER A 124 3.74 3.25 -1.31
C SER A 124 3.61 2.79 0.13
N VAL A 125 3.73 1.48 0.37
CA VAL A 125 3.75 0.90 1.72
C VAL A 125 4.92 -0.06 1.87
N VAL A 126 5.61 0.01 2.99
CA VAL A 126 6.62 -0.98 3.42
C VAL A 126 6.33 -1.44 4.84
N SER A 127 6.74 -2.65 5.17
CA SER A 127 6.82 -3.13 6.54
C SER A 127 8.25 -3.08 7.06
N PHE A 128 8.41 -2.88 8.36
CA PHE A 128 9.71 -2.92 9.02
C PHE A 128 9.57 -3.40 10.47
N ALA A 129 10.67 -3.90 11.04
CA ALA A 129 10.69 -4.37 12.43
C ALA A 129 10.33 -3.23 13.40
N ALA A 130 9.43 -3.51 14.33
CA ALA A 130 9.05 -2.55 15.35
C ALA A 130 10.28 -2.15 16.20
N PRO A 131 10.39 -0.88 16.62
CA PRO A 131 11.43 -0.45 17.56
C PRO A 131 11.38 -1.27 18.85
N ALA A 132 12.55 -1.49 19.46
CA ALA A 132 12.64 -2.23 20.72
C ALA A 132 11.77 -1.56 21.80
N GLY A 133 10.91 -2.34 22.45
CA GLY A 133 10.01 -1.85 23.51
C GLY A 133 8.73 -1.16 23.03
N ALA A 134 8.44 -1.16 21.73
CA ALA A 134 7.30 -0.43 21.15
C ALA A 134 5.94 -1.17 21.20
N GLY A 135 5.83 -2.26 21.98
CA GLY A 135 4.60 -3.02 22.21
C GLY A 135 4.62 -4.43 21.63
N ASP A 136 3.42 -5.04 21.52
CA ASP A 136 3.26 -6.45 21.15
C ASP A 136 3.41 -6.72 19.64
N ALA A 137 3.28 -5.69 18.80
CA ALA A 137 3.40 -5.84 17.34
C ALA A 137 4.87 -5.90 16.93
N ALA A 138 5.31 -7.02 16.35
CA ALA A 138 6.68 -7.21 15.87
C ALA A 138 7.02 -6.40 14.60
N THR A 139 5.99 -5.93 13.88
CA THR A 139 6.12 -5.23 12.60
C THR A 139 5.26 -3.99 12.59
N TRP A 140 5.82 -2.89 12.10
CA TRP A 140 5.11 -1.63 11.83
C TRP A 140 5.00 -1.41 10.32
N LEU A 141 4.02 -0.60 9.90
CA LEU A 141 3.89 -0.17 8.51
C LEU A 141 4.23 1.30 8.35
N LEU A 142 4.96 1.62 7.28
CA LEU A 142 5.19 2.98 6.81
C LEU A 142 4.47 3.17 5.47
N TYR A 143 3.80 4.29 5.28
CA TYR A 143 3.06 4.60 4.05
C TYR A 143 3.34 6.03 3.57
N SER A 144 3.60 6.19 2.27
CA SER A 144 3.80 7.50 1.63
C SER A 144 2.70 7.81 0.64
N HIS A 145 2.11 9.01 0.73
CA HIS A 145 1.05 9.47 -0.17
C HIS A 145 0.76 10.97 0.01
N PRO A 146 0.27 11.68 -1.02
CA PRO A 146 -0.25 13.04 -0.88
C PRO A 146 -1.29 13.17 0.25
N THR A 147 -1.13 14.17 1.12
CA THR A 147 -1.99 14.34 2.32
C THR A 147 -3.24 15.18 2.04
N ASP A 148 -3.20 16.05 1.02
CA ASP A 148 -4.33 16.86 0.60
C ASP A 148 -5.45 15.99 -0.01
N ARG A 149 -6.67 16.14 0.51
CA ARG A 149 -7.86 15.34 0.12
C ARG A 149 -8.50 15.78 -1.20
N HIS A 150 -8.00 16.84 -1.82
CA HIS A 150 -8.53 17.46 -3.02
C HIS A 150 -7.52 17.45 -4.16
N ARG A 151 -6.22 17.51 -3.85
CA ARG A 151 -5.14 17.67 -4.85
C ARG A 151 -3.96 16.76 -4.51
N ARG A 152 -3.17 16.42 -5.54
CA ARG A 152 -1.91 15.68 -5.38
C ARG A 152 -0.82 16.64 -4.90
N ARG A 153 -0.75 16.83 -3.59
CA ARG A 153 0.24 17.68 -2.92
C ARG A 153 0.47 17.28 -1.48
N ASP A 154 1.56 17.83 -0.94
CA ASP A 154 2.00 17.66 0.44
C ASP A 154 2.24 16.18 0.73
N LEU A 155 3.33 15.64 0.20
CA LEU A 155 3.67 14.23 0.34
C LEU A 155 3.91 13.91 1.81
N GLY A 156 3.07 13.05 2.38
CA GLY A 156 3.13 12.69 3.78
C GLY A 156 3.65 11.28 4.00
N ILE A 157 4.31 11.08 5.13
CA ILE A 157 4.70 9.79 5.68
C ILE A 157 3.79 9.47 6.86
N TYR A 158 3.07 8.37 6.75
CA TYR A 158 2.15 7.84 7.75
C TYR A 158 2.78 6.61 8.40
N LEU A 159 2.58 6.46 9.71
CA LEU A 159 3.05 5.32 10.49
C LEU A 159 1.87 4.55 11.08
N ASN A 160 1.92 3.22 11.03
CA ASN A 160 0.98 2.35 11.73
C ASN A 160 1.74 1.36 12.64
N PRO A 161 1.70 1.56 13.97
CA PRO A 161 2.32 0.65 14.94
C PRO A 161 1.48 -0.61 15.22
N SER A 162 0.23 -0.68 14.74
CA SER A 162 -0.67 -1.82 14.84
C SER A 162 -1.27 -2.15 13.46
N PRO A 163 -0.51 -2.79 12.56
CA PRO A 163 -0.84 -2.92 11.13
C PRO A 163 -2.19 -3.56 10.80
N LEU A 164 -2.74 -4.37 11.72
CA LEU A 164 -4.05 -5.01 11.55
C LEU A 164 -5.22 -4.08 11.91
N ASP A 165 -4.95 -3.02 12.67
CA ASP A 165 -5.91 -1.98 12.96
C ASP A 165 -5.77 -0.83 11.96
N GLY A 166 -6.73 -0.77 11.02
CA GLY A 166 -6.80 0.29 10.02
C GLY A 166 -7.10 1.69 10.59
N ALA A 167 -7.43 1.82 11.88
CA ALA A 167 -7.59 3.10 12.58
C ALA A 167 -6.29 3.56 13.28
N SER A 168 -5.29 2.69 13.43
CA SER A 168 -4.04 2.97 14.14
C SER A 168 -3.03 3.81 13.35
N TRP A 169 -3.38 4.32 12.18
CA TRP A 169 -2.52 5.23 11.42
C TRP A 169 -2.36 6.56 12.15
N TRP A 170 -1.11 6.94 12.41
CA TRP A 170 -0.76 8.25 12.96
C TRP A 170 -0.90 9.34 11.90
N HIS A 171 -1.04 10.58 12.36
CA HIS A 171 -1.07 11.75 11.49
C HIS A 171 0.20 11.82 10.64
N PRO A 172 0.10 12.23 9.37
CA PRO A 172 1.25 12.25 8.49
C PRO A 172 2.20 13.37 8.86
N TRP A 173 3.49 13.08 8.80
CA TRP A 173 4.53 14.11 8.67
C TRP A 173 4.70 14.46 7.19
N VAL A 174 4.71 15.75 6.86
CA VAL A 174 4.88 16.21 5.47
C VAL A 174 6.38 16.19 5.13
N LEU A 175 6.77 15.22 4.31
CA LEU A 175 8.12 15.07 3.77
C LEU A 175 8.43 16.14 2.73
N TYR A 176 7.45 16.49 1.91
CA TYR A 176 7.59 17.49 0.85
C TYR A 176 6.32 18.34 0.71
N PRO A 177 6.36 19.65 1.01
CA PRO A 177 5.24 20.55 0.78
C PRO A 177 5.14 20.93 -0.71
N GLY A 178 3.92 21.07 -1.22
CA GLY A 178 3.67 21.45 -2.63
C GLY A 178 3.29 20.27 -3.53
N PRO A 179 3.24 20.46 -4.86
CA PRO A 179 2.84 19.42 -5.81
C PRO A 179 3.66 18.14 -5.64
N ALA A 180 2.97 17.04 -5.35
CA ALA A 180 3.60 15.73 -5.17
C ALA A 180 2.65 14.60 -5.59
N GLY A 181 3.20 13.59 -6.25
CA GLY A 181 2.45 12.54 -6.92
C GLY A 181 2.76 11.14 -6.41
N TYR A 182 3.18 10.27 -7.32
CA TYR A 182 3.51 8.87 -7.03
C TYR A 182 4.76 8.83 -6.14
N SER A 183 4.88 7.77 -5.34
CA SER A 183 6.05 7.55 -4.48
C SER A 183 6.39 6.07 -4.36
N ASP A 184 7.63 5.76 -3.99
CA ASP A 184 8.08 4.42 -3.64
C ASP A 184 9.04 4.49 -2.45
N LEU A 185 8.72 3.73 -1.40
CA LEU A 185 9.50 3.62 -0.17
C LEU A 185 10.47 2.45 -0.24
N ALA A 186 11.61 2.59 0.44
CA ALA A 186 12.55 1.51 0.69
C ALA A 186 13.02 1.55 2.15
N VAL A 187 13.14 0.38 2.76
CA VAL A 187 13.76 0.22 4.08
C VAL A 187 15.25 0.02 3.88
N CYS A 188 16.07 0.89 4.47
CA CYS A 188 17.52 0.84 4.38
C CYS A 188 18.13 0.33 5.71
N PRO A 189 19.39 -0.15 5.69
CA PRO A 189 20.11 -0.49 6.92
C PRO A 189 20.19 0.69 7.90
N GLY A 190 20.21 0.40 9.21
CA GLY A 190 20.40 1.41 10.25
C GLY A 190 19.16 2.26 10.56
N SER A 191 17.95 1.72 10.38
CA SER A 191 16.67 2.40 10.64
C SER A 191 16.45 3.66 9.77
N VAL A 192 17.05 3.66 8.58
CA VAL A 192 16.89 4.70 7.56
C VAL A 192 15.84 4.26 6.54
N PHE A 193 15.07 5.20 6.04
CA PHE A 193 14.09 4.99 4.99
C PHE A 193 14.42 5.88 3.79
N GLY A 194 14.34 5.32 2.60
CA GLY A 194 14.38 6.05 1.34
C GLY A 194 12.98 6.26 0.79
N CYS A 195 12.73 7.42 0.21
CA CYS A 195 11.51 7.72 -0.54
C CYS A 195 11.88 8.38 -1.87
N LEU A 196 11.49 7.73 -2.97
CA LEU A 196 11.55 8.29 -4.32
C LEU A 196 10.16 8.78 -4.70
N PHE A 197 9.99 10.01 -5.17
CA PHE A 197 8.67 10.57 -5.45
C PHE A 197 8.63 11.61 -6.55
N GLU A 198 7.48 11.69 -7.23
CA GLU A 198 7.15 12.73 -8.21
C GLU A 198 6.87 14.06 -7.49
N CYS A 199 7.52 15.15 -7.92
CA CYS A 199 7.30 16.50 -7.40
C CYS A 199 7.54 17.61 -8.43
N GLY A 200 7.31 18.85 -8.00
CA GLY A 200 7.61 20.04 -8.79
C GLY A 200 7.04 21.34 -8.20
N THR A 201 7.20 22.44 -8.92
CA THR A 201 6.71 23.77 -8.51
C THR A 201 5.27 24.00 -8.95
N ALA A 202 4.92 23.72 -10.21
CA ALA A 202 3.56 23.92 -10.73
C ALA A 202 2.76 22.62 -10.80
N SER A 203 3.43 21.50 -11.07
CA SER A 203 2.86 20.16 -11.20
C SER A 203 3.74 19.11 -10.52
N ALA A 204 3.13 17.99 -10.11
CA ALA A 204 3.88 16.86 -9.56
C ALA A 204 4.75 16.13 -10.62
N CYS A 205 4.51 16.35 -11.91
CA CYS A 205 5.17 15.61 -12.99
C CYS A 205 6.35 16.39 -13.62
N GLU A 206 7.08 17.16 -12.82
CA GLU A 206 8.24 17.95 -13.28
C GLU A 206 9.55 17.23 -12.97
N GLU A 207 9.66 16.66 -11.77
CA GLU A 207 10.87 16.06 -11.24
C GLU A 207 10.57 14.75 -10.49
N ILE A 208 11.60 13.92 -10.34
CA ILE A 208 11.60 12.80 -9.39
C ILE A 208 12.67 13.09 -8.35
N ALA A 209 12.25 13.35 -7.11
CA ALA A 209 13.13 13.59 -5.99
C ALA A 209 13.39 12.30 -5.19
N PHE A 210 14.52 12.26 -4.51
CA PHE A 210 14.89 11.21 -3.57
C PHE A 210 15.18 11.82 -2.20
N CYS A 211 14.61 11.26 -1.14
CA CYS A 211 14.84 11.69 0.23
C CYS A 211 15.18 10.49 1.13
N LEU A 212 16.14 10.68 2.03
CA LEU A 212 16.45 9.76 3.12
C LEU A 212 16.01 10.38 4.45
N PHE A 213 15.37 9.59 5.30
CA PHE A 213 14.92 10.03 6.62
C PHE A 213 14.94 8.87 7.64
N THR A 214 14.81 9.20 8.93
CA THR A 214 14.73 8.23 10.03
C THR A 214 13.48 8.49 10.83
N LEU A 215 12.86 7.44 11.38
CA LEU A 215 11.83 7.63 12.41
C LEU A 215 12.52 7.85 13.75
N ARG A 216 12.21 8.93 14.47
CA ARG A 216 12.59 9.02 15.88
C ARG A 216 11.35 8.68 16.72
N THR A 217 11.55 8.01 17.84
CA THR A 217 10.47 7.38 18.63
C THR A 217 10.31 8.03 20.01
N ASP A 218 10.97 9.16 20.24
CA ASP A 218 11.08 9.79 21.55
C ASP A 218 9.79 10.59 21.79
N GLY A 219 8.97 10.15 22.75
CA GLY A 219 7.58 10.56 22.95
C GLY A 219 7.35 11.99 23.48
N GLY A 220 7.78 13.00 22.74
CA GLY A 220 7.41 14.40 22.97
C GLY A 220 7.25 15.11 21.64
N GLU A 221 6.02 15.52 21.32
CA GLU A 221 5.62 16.32 20.15
C GLU A 221 6.32 15.97 18.83
N GLN A 222 5.61 15.16 18.06
CA GLN A 222 5.79 14.86 16.62
C GLN A 222 6.55 15.95 15.86
N ASN A 223 7.83 15.70 15.58
CA ASN A 223 8.63 16.27 14.47
C ASN A 223 9.99 15.59 14.46
N LEU A 224 10.15 14.55 13.65
CA LEU A 224 11.36 13.72 13.65
C LEU A 224 11.72 13.30 12.23
#